data_AF-A0A8J5MWA8-F1
#
_entry.id   AF-A0A8J5MWA8-F1
#
_cell.length_a   1.000
_cell.length_b   1.000
_cell.length_c   1.000
_cell.angle_alpha   90.00
_cell.angle_beta   90.00
_cell.angle_gamma   90.00
#
_symmetry.space_group_name_H-M   'P 1'
#
loop_
_entity.id
_entity.type
_entity.pdbx_description
1 polymer ?
#
loop_
_entity_poly.entity_id
_entity_poly.type
_entity_poly.pdbx_seq_one_letter_code
_entity_poly.pdbx_strand_id
1 'polypeptide(L)'
;MSAGEPKADIMDVTPNKDGGILKEILKPGEGEEGPLGGDRVYVHYVGTLADDGSKFDSSRDRGERFAFTLGKGEVIKAWDLGVATMKKGELARLTCKSNYAYGEQGSPPKIPPNATLVFEVELFEWHGEDISKNKDGGIIRRNIKPGEGYQSPNEGSVVDVHIVGRVNGTIFDDRELKFSLGGGSEHNIPEGLECALENFKKKEKSTIKLSPEYAFGSAGNVAIGVPPGAALEYEVEMRSFEKAKEPWEMDQEEKIEQAKVYKDRGTNYLKQENYQLAAKQYKKIIDLLEHDSGLDDEKKAESRAVLLAGYLNLAITCLKLKQNSAVKEHCTKALELDKNNVKAYFRRGQANLNMGDAEQAKSDFEACLNIEQTNKAAKQQLQCCIAKIKAEKLKEKKIYGGMFEKFAKQDKKKEDTEVNKKDVITGDVGGLNNVEEKSDSGTSEKVC
;
A
#
# COMPACT_ATOMS: atom_id res chain seq x y z
N MET A 1 18.87 59.13 -35.59
CA MET A 1 17.47 58.68 -35.38
C MET A 1 17.54 57.58 -34.34
N SER A 2 16.93 57.79 -33.17
CA SER A 2 16.93 56.83 -32.06
C SER A 2 16.16 55.57 -32.48
N ALA A 3 16.77 54.40 -32.34
CA ALA A 3 16.07 53.14 -32.43
C ALA A 3 15.09 53.09 -31.25
N GLY A 4 13.79 53.18 -31.53
CA GLY A 4 12.77 53.06 -30.50
C GLY A 4 12.93 51.73 -29.76
N GLU A 5 12.97 51.79 -28.43
CA GLU A 5 12.91 50.61 -27.56
C GLU A 5 11.72 49.73 -27.98
N PRO A 6 11.88 48.39 -28.04
CA PRO A 6 10.75 47.51 -28.29
C PRO A 6 9.70 47.75 -27.20
N LYS A 7 8.48 48.10 -27.59
CA LYS A 7 7.35 48.21 -26.65
C LYS A 7 7.23 46.91 -25.88
N ALA A 8 7.30 47.00 -24.56
CA ALA A 8 7.01 45.89 -23.66
C ALA A 8 5.65 45.29 -24.02
N ASP A 9 5.61 43.98 -24.28
CA ASP A 9 4.37 43.25 -24.54
C ASP A 9 3.69 42.99 -23.19
N ILE A 10 2.82 43.92 -22.79
CA ILE A 10 2.06 43.87 -21.55
C ILE A 10 0.72 43.18 -21.82
N MET A 11 0.51 42.05 -21.16
CA MET A 11 -0.71 41.25 -21.28
C MET A 11 -1.54 41.30 -20.01
N ASP A 12 -2.85 41.51 -20.15
CA ASP A 12 -3.79 41.34 -19.05
C ASP A 12 -4.11 39.86 -18.88
N VAL A 13 -3.74 39.30 -17.72
CA VAL A 13 -3.91 37.87 -17.41
C VAL A 13 -5.13 37.59 -16.54
N THR A 14 -5.98 38.59 -16.26
CA THR A 14 -7.22 38.31 -15.53
C THR A 14 -8.23 37.57 -16.42
N PRO A 15 -9.07 36.69 -15.84
CA PRO A 15 -10.12 36.01 -16.58
C PRO A 15 -11.10 36.99 -17.25
N ASN A 16 -11.39 38.12 -16.60
CA ASN A 16 -12.38 39.11 -17.04
C ASN A 16 -11.78 40.28 -17.84
N LYS A 17 -10.46 40.30 -18.08
CA LYS A 17 -9.74 41.38 -18.76
C LYS A 17 -10.01 42.78 -18.17
N ASP A 18 -9.98 42.86 -16.84
CA ASP A 18 -10.25 44.07 -16.04
C ASP A 18 -8.99 44.89 -15.69
N GLY A 19 -7.83 44.52 -16.24
CA GLY A 19 -6.54 45.13 -15.95
C GLY A 19 -6.11 44.97 -14.49
N GLY A 20 -6.63 43.98 -13.77
CA GLY A 20 -6.27 43.71 -12.38
C GLY A 20 -4.89 43.10 -12.21
N ILE A 21 -4.42 42.36 -13.22
CA ILE A 21 -3.10 41.72 -13.24
C ILE A 21 -2.51 41.93 -14.63
N LEU A 22 -1.49 42.77 -14.71
CA LEU A 22 -0.75 43.00 -15.94
C LEU A 22 0.58 42.26 -15.86
N LYS A 23 0.87 41.44 -16.86
CA LYS A 23 2.10 40.67 -16.98
C LYS A 23 2.96 41.24 -18.11
N GLU A 24 4.24 41.38 -17.86
CA GLU A 24 5.27 41.73 -18.83
C GLU A 24 6.36 40.67 -18.79
N ILE A 25 6.73 40.09 -19.93
CA ILE A 25 7.81 39.11 -20.01
C ILE A 25 9.14 39.84 -20.10
N LEU A 26 9.97 39.73 -19.06
CA LEU A 26 11.31 40.33 -19.01
C LEU A 26 12.35 39.39 -19.64
N LYS A 27 12.18 38.08 -19.46
CA LYS A 27 12.97 37.04 -20.10
C LYS A 27 12.02 35.89 -20.50
N PRO A 28 12.00 35.48 -21.77
CA PRO A 28 11.17 34.36 -22.20
C PRO A 28 11.61 33.06 -21.53
N GLY A 29 10.65 32.21 -21.21
CA GLY A 29 10.89 30.83 -20.82
C GLY A 29 11.01 29.89 -22.02
N GLU A 30 11.26 28.62 -21.74
CA GLU A 30 11.41 27.54 -22.71
C GLU A 30 10.22 26.58 -22.69
N GLY A 31 9.96 25.93 -23.82
CA GLY A 31 8.88 24.96 -23.98
C GLY A 31 7.50 25.59 -24.20
N GLU A 32 6.51 24.73 -24.43
CA GLU A 32 5.09 25.13 -24.57
C GLU A 32 4.27 24.84 -23.31
N GLU A 33 4.79 24.03 -22.39
CA GLU A 33 4.11 23.69 -21.15
C GLU A 33 4.36 24.72 -20.05
N GLY A 34 3.32 24.98 -19.26
CA GLY A 34 3.39 25.72 -18.00
C GLY A 34 2.90 24.87 -16.82
N PRO A 35 2.95 25.41 -15.59
CA PRO A 35 2.39 24.76 -14.42
C PRO A 35 0.85 24.75 -14.51
N LEU A 36 0.24 23.70 -14.00
CA LEU A 36 -1.19 23.51 -13.93
C LEU A 36 -1.69 23.66 -12.48
N GLY A 37 -3.00 23.85 -12.31
CA GLY A 37 -3.59 23.93 -10.98
C GLY A 37 -3.27 22.68 -10.15
N GLY A 38 -2.84 22.88 -8.92
CA GLY A 38 -2.40 21.81 -8.01
C GLY A 38 -0.92 21.43 -8.13
N ASP A 39 -0.19 21.92 -9.14
CA ASP A 39 1.25 21.69 -9.22
C ASP A 39 1.97 22.43 -8.08
N ARG A 40 3.02 21.80 -7.56
CA ARG A 40 3.97 22.46 -6.66
C ARG A 40 4.99 23.20 -7.49
N VAL A 41 4.95 24.53 -7.46
CA VAL A 41 5.82 25.41 -8.26
C VAL A 41 6.95 25.97 -7.42
N TYR A 42 8.10 26.23 -8.06
CA TYR A 42 9.29 26.77 -7.42
C TYR A 42 9.74 28.03 -8.15
N VAL A 43 9.76 29.15 -7.41
CA VAL A 43 10.05 30.47 -7.98
C VAL A 43 11.10 31.22 -7.16
N HIS A 44 11.80 32.14 -7.82
CA HIS A 44 12.30 33.33 -7.13
C HIS A 44 11.41 34.51 -7.44
N TYR A 45 11.37 35.46 -6.51
CA TYR A 45 10.68 36.72 -6.66
C TYR A 45 11.32 37.86 -5.89
N VAL A 46 11.01 39.08 -6.35
CA VAL A 46 11.18 40.35 -5.64
C VAL A 46 9.84 41.09 -5.69
N GLY A 47 9.34 41.53 -4.53
CA GLY A 47 8.10 42.29 -4.39
C GLY A 47 8.36 43.75 -3.99
N THR A 48 7.77 44.68 -4.73
CA THR A 48 7.91 46.13 -4.54
C THR A 48 6.55 46.83 -4.57
N LEU A 49 6.43 47.95 -3.87
CA LEU A 49 5.24 48.81 -3.98
C LEU A 49 5.30 49.60 -5.29
N ALA A 50 4.17 49.73 -5.99
CA ALA A 50 4.12 50.41 -7.28
C ALA A 50 4.25 51.94 -7.19
N ASP A 51 3.93 52.53 -6.03
CA ASP A 51 3.89 53.98 -5.82
C ASP A 51 5.28 54.58 -5.58
N ASP A 52 6.13 53.90 -4.81
CA ASP A 52 7.46 54.38 -4.44
C ASP A 52 8.62 53.43 -4.83
N GLY A 53 8.31 52.24 -5.33
CA GLY A 53 9.31 51.23 -5.71
C GLY A 53 9.97 50.53 -4.53
N SER A 54 9.52 50.77 -3.30
CA SER A 54 10.13 50.19 -2.10
C SER A 54 9.93 48.67 -2.06
N LYS A 55 11.03 47.96 -1.81
CA LYS A 55 11.04 46.50 -1.70
C LYS A 55 10.49 46.07 -0.34
N PHE A 56 9.38 45.33 -0.33
CA PHE A 56 8.77 44.81 0.91
C PHE A 56 9.14 43.35 1.20
N ASP A 57 9.47 42.57 0.16
CA ASP A 57 9.83 41.16 0.30
C ASP A 57 10.66 40.64 -0.90
N SER A 58 11.53 39.66 -0.67
CA SER A 58 12.37 39.04 -1.71
C SER A 58 12.86 37.68 -1.26
N SER A 59 12.59 36.65 -2.09
CA SER A 59 13.18 35.32 -1.91
C SER A 59 14.69 35.30 -2.25
N ARG A 60 15.14 36.19 -3.13
CA ARG A 60 16.57 36.27 -3.51
C ARG A 60 17.43 36.72 -2.34
N ASP A 61 16.89 37.64 -1.52
CA ASP A 61 17.56 38.12 -0.31
C ASP A 61 17.72 37.00 0.73
N ARG A 62 16.86 35.98 0.68
CA ARG A 62 16.93 34.79 1.55
C ARG A 62 17.82 33.68 0.99
N GLY A 63 18.22 33.75 -0.28
CA GLY A 63 19.03 32.73 -0.94
C GLY A 63 18.32 31.41 -1.25
N GLU A 64 17.02 31.30 -0.98
CA GLU A 64 16.24 30.07 -1.18
C GLU A 64 15.00 30.33 -2.05
N ARG A 65 14.68 29.37 -2.92
CA ARG A 65 13.47 29.42 -3.76
C ARG A 65 12.23 29.32 -2.88
N PHE A 66 11.19 30.06 -3.26
CA PHE A 66 9.88 29.93 -2.64
C PHE A 66 9.06 28.87 -3.38
N ALA A 67 8.40 27.99 -2.63
CA ALA A 67 7.56 26.94 -3.18
C ALA A 67 6.14 27.04 -2.66
N PHE A 68 5.16 26.89 -3.54
CA PHE A 68 3.73 26.91 -3.20
C PHE A 68 2.95 26.01 -4.15
N THR A 69 1.72 25.68 -3.77
CA THR A 69 0.78 24.91 -4.60
C THR A 69 -0.09 25.85 -5.43
N LEU A 70 0.04 25.79 -6.75
CA LEU A 70 -0.62 26.71 -7.67
C LEU A 70 -2.15 26.53 -7.65
N GLY A 71 -2.90 27.63 -7.55
CA GLY A 71 -4.36 27.64 -7.62
C GLY A 71 -5.05 27.13 -6.35
N LYS A 72 -4.34 27.04 -5.22
CA LYS A 72 -4.89 26.63 -3.92
C LYS A 72 -5.09 27.79 -2.94
N GLY A 73 -4.80 29.03 -3.34
CA GLY A 73 -4.92 30.19 -2.46
C GLY A 73 -3.87 30.24 -1.35
N GLU A 74 -2.73 29.55 -1.53
CA GLU A 74 -1.56 29.69 -0.64
C GLU A 74 -0.86 31.05 -0.83
N VAL A 75 -1.12 31.70 -1.95
CA VAL A 75 -0.57 33.00 -2.35
C VAL A 75 -1.70 33.95 -2.76
N ILE A 76 -1.40 35.22 -3.00
CA ILE A 76 -2.38 36.18 -3.49
C ILE A 76 -2.97 35.75 -4.84
N LYS A 77 -4.23 36.13 -5.12
CA LYS A 77 -4.93 35.78 -6.37
C LYS A 77 -4.13 36.12 -7.62
N ALA A 78 -3.40 37.23 -7.57
CA ALA A 78 -2.56 37.66 -8.67
C ALA A 78 -1.45 36.67 -9.03
N TRP A 79 -0.88 36.00 -8.03
CA TRP A 79 0.14 34.97 -8.25
C TRP A 79 -0.46 33.67 -8.78
N ASP A 80 -1.59 33.23 -8.21
CA ASP A 80 -2.29 32.02 -8.69
C ASP A 80 -2.65 32.14 -10.18
N LEU A 81 -3.05 33.33 -10.63
CA LEU A 81 -3.37 33.59 -12.04
C LEU A 81 -2.13 33.90 -12.88
N GLY A 82 -1.20 34.70 -12.38
CA GLY A 82 -0.02 35.14 -13.12
C GLY A 82 0.98 34.01 -13.39
N VAL A 83 1.34 33.24 -12.35
CA VAL A 83 2.32 32.14 -12.45
C VAL A 83 1.78 31.01 -13.32
N ALA A 84 0.46 30.78 -13.36
CA ALA A 84 -0.17 29.81 -14.25
C ALA A 84 0.05 30.10 -15.74
N THR A 85 0.42 31.33 -16.11
CA THR A 85 0.72 31.72 -17.50
C THR A 85 2.21 31.65 -17.85
N MET A 86 3.08 31.31 -16.88
CA MET A 86 4.52 31.34 -17.07
C MET A 86 5.07 30.03 -17.64
N LYS A 87 6.15 30.12 -18.40
CA LYS A 87 6.93 28.99 -18.91
C LYS A 87 8.17 28.72 -18.05
N LYS A 88 8.79 27.54 -18.24
CA LYS A 88 10.00 27.16 -17.49
C LYS A 88 11.14 28.16 -17.77
N GLY A 89 11.75 28.70 -16.73
CA GLY A 89 12.84 29.67 -16.83
C GLY A 89 12.42 31.10 -17.17
N GLU A 90 11.12 31.36 -17.32
CA GLU A 90 10.58 32.69 -17.60
C GLU A 90 10.79 33.62 -16.41
N LEU A 91 11.23 34.86 -16.69
CA LEU A 91 11.20 35.97 -15.74
C LEU A 91 10.13 36.96 -16.20
N ALA A 92 9.13 37.19 -15.37
CA ALA A 92 8.01 38.08 -15.66
C ALA A 92 7.82 39.11 -14.57
N ARG A 93 7.40 40.32 -14.96
CA ARG A 93 6.89 41.35 -14.07
C ARG A 93 5.36 41.26 -14.00
N LEU A 94 4.82 41.12 -12.81
CA LEU A 94 3.40 41.13 -12.51
C LEU A 94 3.04 42.42 -11.76
N THR A 95 2.20 43.26 -12.36
CA THR A 95 1.60 44.42 -11.71
C THR A 95 0.20 44.06 -11.24
N CYS A 96 -0.01 44.08 -9.93
CA CYS A 96 -1.16 43.49 -9.25
C CYS A 96 -1.95 44.57 -8.52
N LYS A 97 -3.18 44.85 -8.96
CA LYS A 97 -4.09 45.74 -8.21
C LYS A 97 -4.48 45.12 -6.88
N SER A 98 -4.86 45.97 -5.92
CA SER A 98 -5.15 45.57 -4.54
C SER A 98 -6.22 44.47 -4.43
N ASN A 99 -7.27 44.50 -5.25
CA ASN A 99 -8.34 43.50 -5.27
C ASN A 99 -7.90 42.07 -5.68
N TYR A 100 -6.74 41.95 -6.35
CA TYR A 100 -6.07 40.69 -6.64
C TYR A 100 -4.86 40.42 -5.71
N ALA A 101 -4.60 41.33 -4.76
CA ALA A 101 -3.55 41.25 -3.75
C ALA A 101 -4.16 41.25 -2.33
N TYR A 102 -3.84 42.25 -1.50
CA TYR A 102 -4.25 42.33 -0.08
C TYR A 102 -5.46 43.25 0.19
N GLY A 103 -6.09 43.77 -0.86
CA GLY A 103 -7.32 44.56 -0.79
C GLY A 103 -7.23 45.82 0.08
N GLU A 104 -8.38 46.24 0.62
CA GLU A 104 -8.52 47.44 1.46
C GLU A 104 -7.79 47.31 2.81
N GLN A 105 -7.51 46.09 3.27
CA GLN A 105 -6.85 45.87 4.56
C GLN A 105 -5.31 45.99 4.44
N GLY A 106 -4.75 45.66 3.27
CA GLY A 106 -3.30 45.56 3.11
C GLY A 106 -2.71 44.41 3.93
N SER A 107 -1.42 44.49 4.22
CA SER A 107 -0.71 43.61 5.16
C SER A 107 0.28 44.43 5.99
N PRO A 108 -0.22 45.16 7.00
CA PRO A 108 0.62 46.02 7.83
C PRO A 108 1.73 45.25 8.57
N PRO A 109 2.91 45.86 8.81
CA PRO A 109 3.27 47.24 8.46
C PRO A 109 3.82 47.40 7.03
N LYS A 110 4.03 46.31 6.30
CA LYS A 110 4.79 46.31 5.04
C LYS A 110 3.97 46.72 3.82
N ILE A 111 2.69 46.36 3.80
CA ILE A 111 1.81 46.58 2.64
C ILE A 111 0.63 47.45 3.10
N PRO A 112 0.51 48.69 2.59
CA PRO A 112 -0.60 49.57 2.92
C PRO A 112 -1.96 49.05 2.39
N PRO A 113 -3.08 49.54 2.96
CA PRO A 113 -4.40 49.48 2.36
C PRO A 113 -4.40 49.86 0.88
N ASN A 114 -5.11 49.09 0.05
CA ASN A 114 -5.31 49.38 -1.38
C ASN A 114 -4.02 49.51 -2.22
N ALA A 115 -2.89 48.98 -1.75
CA ALA A 115 -1.63 49.04 -2.47
C ALA A 115 -1.68 48.23 -3.79
N THR A 116 -1.13 48.83 -4.85
CA THR A 116 -0.76 48.11 -6.07
C THR A 116 0.66 47.58 -5.90
N LEU A 117 0.87 46.31 -6.19
CA LEU A 117 2.15 45.62 -5.99
C LEU A 117 2.77 45.28 -7.33
N VAL A 118 4.09 45.37 -7.41
CA VAL A 118 4.87 44.91 -8.56
C VAL A 118 5.78 43.77 -8.10
N PHE A 119 5.63 42.61 -8.76
CA PHE A 119 6.48 41.45 -8.53
C PHE A 119 7.31 41.14 -9.76
N GLU A 120 8.61 40.93 -9.61
CA GLU A 120 9.41 40.22 -10.61
C GLU A 120 9.54 38.77 -10.18
N VAL A 121 8.98 37.83 -10.95
CA VAL A 121 8.88 36.41 -10.63
C VAL A 121 9.64 35.61 -11.69
N GLU A 122 10.52 34.71 -11.25
CA GLU A 122 11.25 33.76 -12.09
C GLU A 122 10.78 32.33 -11.77
N LEU A 123 10.20 31.65 -12.76
CA LEU A 123 9.70 30.27 -12.60
C LEU A 123 10.78 29.26 -12.97
N PHE A 124 11.16 28.38 -12.04
CA PHE A 124 12.23 27.40 -12.28
C PHE A 124 11.71 26.03 -12.68
N GLU A 125 10.77 25.49 -11.91
CA GLU A 125 10.24 24.14 -12.09
C GLU A 125 8.89 23.98 -11.39
N TRP A 126 8.21 22.90 -11.76
CA TRP A 126 6.98 22.48 -11.13
C TRP A 126 6.88 20.96 -11.13
N HIS A 127 6.15 20.43 -10.15
CA HIS A 127 5.89 19.01 -10.02
C HIS A 127 4.40 18.79 -9.83
N GLY A 128 3.87 17.75 -10.48
CA GLY A 128 2.49 17.33 -10.25
C GLY A 128 2.29 16.79 -8.83
N GLU A 129 1.03 16.63 -8.45
CA GLU A 129 0.65 16.08 -7.16
C GLU A 129 0.89 14.56 -7.14
N ASP A 130 1.69 14.10 -6.18
CA ASP A 130 1.82 12.67 -5.91
C ASP A 130 0.58 12.17 -5.15
N ILE A 131 -0.24 11.37 -5.84
CA ILE A 131 -1.47 10.78 -5.32
C ILE A 131 -1.32 9.27 -5.04
N SER A 132 -0.09 8.75 -5.07
CA SER A 132 0.18 7.40 -4.58
C SER A 132 -0.16 7.28 -3.09
N LYS A 133 -0.57 6.07 -2.68
CA LYS A 133 -0.90 5.78 -1.27
C LYS A 133 0.30 5.99 -0.34
N ASN A 134 1.51 5.73 -0.83
CA ASN A 134 2.74 5.78 -0.04
C ASN A 134 3.55 7.08 -0.23
N LYS A 135 3.10 8.00 -1.09
CA LYS A 135 3.86 9.20 -1.49
C LYS A 135 5.26 8.86 -2.03
N ASP A 136 5.32 7.85 -2.89
CA ASP A 136 6.55 7.31 -3.48
C ASP A 136 6.84 7.82 -4.90
N GLY A 137 6.05 8.77 -5.39
CA GLY A 137 6.16 9.33 -6.73
C GLY A 137 5.63 8.43 -7.84
N GLY A 138 5.03 7.29 -7.52
CA GLY A 138 4.58 6.31 -8.50
C GLY A 138 3.32 6.70 -9.28
N ILE A 139 2.50 7.61 -8.74
CA ILE A 139 1.27 8.11 -9.38
C ILE A 139 1.25 9.64 -9.26
N ILE A 140 1.61 10.32 -10.35
CA ILE A 140 1.65 11.79 -10.40
C ILE A 140 0.47 12.32 -11.19
N ARG A 141 -0.33 13.18 -10.58
CA ARG A 141 -1.47 13.86 -11.20
C ARG A 141 -1.14 15.31 -11.52
N ARG A 142 -1.59 15.79 -12.68
CA ARG A 142 -1.70 17.23 -12.99
C ARG A 142 -3.10 17.55 -13.48
N ASN A 143 -3.73 18.56 -12.90
CA ASN A 143 -5.12 18.89 -13.18
C ASN A 143 -5.23 19.82 -14.41
N ILE A 144 -5.85 19.34 -15.49
CA ILE A 144 -6.11 20.15 -16.69
C ILE A 144 -7.37 20.99 -16.49
N LYS A 145 -8.44 20.36 -15.97
CA LYS A 145 -9.72 20.99 -15.69
C LYS A 145 -10.22 20.52 -14.32
N PRO A 146 -10.53 21.44 -13.40
CA PRO A 146 -11.04 21.07 -12.09
C PRO A 146 -12.41 20.41 -12.24
N GLY A 147 -12.66 19.37 -11.44
CA GLY A 147 -13.99 18.78 -11.36
C GLY A 147 -14.93 19.57 -10.44
N GLU A 148 -16.17 19.11 -10.39
CA GLU A 148 -17.27 19.67 -9.62
C GLU A 148 -17.59 18.78 -8.41
N GLY A 149 -18.05 19.41 -7.32
CA GLY A 149 -18.46 18.72 -6.10
C GLY A 149 -17.30 18.27 -5.21
N TYR A 150 -17.66 17.72 -4.04
CA TYR A 150 -16.69 17.36 -2.99
C TYR A 150 -16.39 15.87 -2.94
N GLN A 151 -17.23 15.02 -3.55
CA GLN A 151 -17.10 13.57 -3.48
C GLN A 151 -16.08 13.04 -4.50
N SER A 152 -15.50 11.89 -4.17
CA SER A 152 -14.67 11.10 -5.08
C SER A 152 -15.15 9.64 -5.05
N PRO A 153 -14.86 8.86 -6.11
CA PRO A 153 -15.11 7.42 -6.12
C PRO A 153 -14.39 6.72 -4.96
N ASN A 154 -15.03 5.73 -4.36
CA ASN A 154 -14.39 4.72 -3.49
C ASN A 154 -14.20 3.40 -4.26
N GLU A 155 -13.43 2.48 -3.68
CA GLU A 155 -13.27 1.14 -4.26
C GLU A 155 -14.64 0.48 -4.47
N GLY A 156 -14.86 -0.12 -5.65
CA GLY A 156 -16.16 -0.66 -6.07
C GLY A 156 -17.08 0.35 -6.77
N SER A 157 -16.82 1.66 -6.69
CA SER A 157 -17.58 2.68 -7.43
C SER A 157 -17.62 2.36 -8.91
N VAL A 158 -18.75 2.62 -9.54
CA VAL A 158 -18.87 2.55 -11.00
C VAL A 158 -18.48 3.90 -11.57
N VAL A 159 -17.39 3.94 -12.33
CA VAL A 159 -16.86 5.16 -12.95
C VAL A 159 -17.15 5.14 -14.45
N ASP A 160 -17.45 6.32 -15.01
CA ASP A 160 -17.61 6.57 -16.44
C ASP A 160 -16.56 7.59 -16.87
N VAL A 161 -15.58 7.13 -17.65
CA VAL A 161 -14.37 7.87 -17.98
C VAL A 161 -14.07 7.81 -19.47
N HIS A 162 -13.49 8.89 -20.00
CA HIS A 162 -12.71 8.85 -21.24
C HIS A 162 -11.23 8.81 -20.87
N ILE A 163 -10.48 7.90 -21.47
CA ILE A 163 -9.04 7.74 -21.22
C ILE A 163 -8.28 7.81 -22.54
N VAL A 164 -7.09 8.42 -22.48
CA VAL A 164 -6.09 8.36 -23.55
C VAL A 164 -4.75 7.95 -22.94
N GLY A 165 -4.40 6.67 -23.09
CA GLY A 165 -3.15 6.07 -22.63
C GLY A 165 -2.05 6.21 -23.67
N ARG A 166 -0.88 6.68 -23.21
CA ARG A 166 0.33 6.87 -24.01
C ARG A 166 1.53 6.16 -23.40
N VAL A 167 2.36 5.60 -24.25
CA VAL A 167 3.68 5.07 -23.90
C VAL A 167 4.71 5.69 -24.81
N ASN A 168 5.72 6.36 -24.25
CA ASN A 168 6.73 7.11 -25.01
C ASN A 168 6.10 8.07 -26.06
N GLY A 169 5.01 8.73 -25.70
CA GLY A 169 4.26 9.65 -26.57
C GLY A 169 3.32 8.98 -27.59
N THR A 170 3.37 7.65 -27.77
CA THR A 170 2.50 6.92 -28.69
C THR A 170 1.22 6.49 -27.98
N ILE A 171 0.06 6.80 -28.57
CA ILE A 171 -1.25 6.40 -28.05
C ILE A 171 -1.42 4.89 -28.24
N PHE A 172 -1.78 4.18 -27.17
CA PHE A 172 -2.10 2.75 -27.21
C PHE A 172 -3.53 2.43 -26.72
N ASP A 173 -4.18 3.37 -26.03
CA ASP A 173 -5.56 3.26 -25.57
C ASP A 173 -6.25 4.61 -25.72
N ASP A 174 -7.39 4.66 -26.39
CA ASP A 174 -8.24 5.86 -26.52
C ASP A 174 -9.69 5.40 -26.64
N ARG A 175 -10.43 5.51 -25.53
CA ARG A 175 -11.83 5.07 -25.48
C ARG A 175 -12.56 5.62 -24.27
N GLU A 176 -13.87 5.52 -24.36
CA GLU A 176 -14.78 5.68 -23.24
C GLU A 176 -15.03 4.31 -22.61
N LEU A 177 -15.03 4.24 -21.29
CA LEU A 177 -15.38 3.02 -20.57
C LEU A 177 -16.13 3.32 -19.28
N LYS A 178 -17.13 2.47 -19.00
CA LYS A 178 -17.82 2.39 -17.71
C LYS A 178 -17.43 1.09 -17.03
N PHE A 179 -16.82 1.16 -15.86
CA PHE A 179 -16.38 -0.03 -15.12
C PHE A 179 -16.39 0.22 -13.61
N SER A 180 -16.31 -0.85 -12.81
CA SER A 180 -16.17 -0.73 -11.36
C SER A 180 -14.70 -0.67 -10.94
N LEU A 181 -14.35 0.28 -10.07
CA LEU A 181 -13.02 0.32 -9.45
C LEU A 181 -12.73 -0.99 -8.67
N GLY A 182 -11.51 -1.50 -8.83
CA GLY A 182 -11.07 -2.82 -8.39
C GLY A 182 -11.28 -3.93 -9.43
N GLY A 183 -11.87 -3.61 -10.59
CA GLY A 183 -12.10 -4.50 -11.73
C GLY A 183 -11.40 -4.04 -13.02
N GLY A 184 -10.54 -3.01 -12.96
CA GLY A 184 -9.94 -2.40 -14.15
C GLY A 184 -9.10 -3.36 -14.99
N SER A 185 -8.49 -4.38 -14.38
CA SER A 185 -7.71 -5.39 -15.12
C SER A 185 -8.51 -6.13 -16.20
N GLU A 186 -9.83 -6.35 -16.00
CA GLU A 186 -10.73 -6.97 -16.98
C GLU A 186 -10.88 -6.10 -18.24
N HIS A 187 -10.57 -4.81 -18.11
CA HIS A 187 -10.62 -3.80 -19.15
C HIS A 187 -9.23 -3.36 -19.62
N ASN A 188 -8.15 -4.05 -19.25
CA ASN A 188 -6.76 -3.62 -19.50
C ASN A 188 -6.43 -2.25 -18.88
N ILE A 189 -6.95 -1.97 -17.68
CA ILE A 189 -6.61 -0.78 -16.90
C ILE A 189 -5.60 -1.17 -15.81
N PRO A 190 -4.46 -0.47 -15.68
CA PRO A 190 -3.47 -0.77 -14.64
C PRO A 190 -3.95 -0.31 -13.25
N GLU A 191 -3.49 -0.99 -12.18
CA GLU A 191 -3.89 -0.72 -10.78
C GLU A 191 -3.60 0.73 -10.36
N GLY A 192 -2.51 1.33 -10.87
CA GLY A 192 -2.18 2.73 -10.61
C GLY A 192 -3.20 3.71 -11.19
N LEU A 193 -3.80 3.42 -12.35
CA LEU A 193 -4.85 4.26 -12.90
C LEU A 193 -6.14 4.15 -12.07
N GLU A 194 -6.48 2.96 -11.59
CA GLU A 194 -7.62 2.79 -10.67
C GLU A 194 -7.41 3.57 -9.36
N CYS A 195 -6.21 3.47 -8.77
CA CYS A 195 -5.84 4.26 -7.59
C CYS A 195 -5.92 5.77 -7.85
N ALA A 196 -5.53 6.20 -9.06
CA ALA A 196 -5.66 7.60 -9.44
C ALA A 196 -7.13 8.04 -9.47
N LEU A 197 -8.02 7.24 -10.07
CA LEU A 197 -9.45 7.53 -10.22
C LEU A 197 -10.18 7.71 -8.88
N GLU A 198 -9.74 7.04 -7.80
CA GLU A 198 -10.25 7.26 -6.43
C GLU A 198 -10.05 8.71 -5.93
N ASN A 199 -9.16 9.48 -6.58
CA ASN A 199 -8.88 10.88 -6.23
C ASN A 199 -9.54 11.90 -7.17
N PHE A 200 -10.28 11.45 -8.19
CA PHE A 200 -10.93 12.34 -9.15
C PHE A 200 -12.23 12.93 -8.60
N LYS A 201 -12.61 14.09 -9.13
CA LYS A 201 -13.93 14.69 -8.99
C LYS A 201 -14.74 14.53 -10.28
N LYS A 202 -16.06 14.69 -10.20
CA LYS A 202 -16.95 14.62 -11.37
C LYS A 202 -16.58 15.72 -12.37
N LYS A 203 -16.54 15.43 -13.67
CA LYS A 203 -16.07 16.31 -14.76
C LYS A 203 -14.62 16.79 -14.67
N GLU A 204 -13.82 16.21 -13.77
CA GLU A 204 -12.38 16.49 -13.70
C GLU A 204 -11.69 15.95 -14.95
N LYS A 205 -10.76 16.74 -15.50
CA LYS A 205 -9.83 16.27 -16.53
C LYS A 205 -8.41 16.44 -16.02
N SER A 206 -7.63 15.36 -16.02
CA SER A 206 -6.27 15.34 -15.45
C SER A 206 -5.35 14.45 -16.26
N THR A 207 -4.05 14.77 -16.27
CA THR A 207 -3.00 13.83 -16.70
C THR A 207 -2.51 13.03 -15.51
N ILE A 208 -2.30 11.73 -15.70
CA ILE A 208 -1.75 10.80 -14.73
C ILE A 208 -0.47 10.19 -15.31
N LYS A 209 0.66 10.36 -14.63
CA LYS A 209 1.89 9.62 -14.93
C LYS A 209 2.01 8.47 -13.95
N LEU A 210 2.23 7.27 -14.48
CA LEU A 210 2.42 6.04 -13.73
C LEU A 210 3.85 5.56 -13.89
N SER A 211 4.53 5.30 -12.78
CA SER A 211 5.78 4.55 -12.82
C SER A 211 5.53 3.10 -13.26
N PRO A 212 6.57 2.36 -13.68
CA PRO A 212 6.42 0.97 -14.12
C PRO A 212 5.69 0.08 -13.10
N GLU A 213 5.92 0.28 -11.81
CA GLU A 213 5.33 -0.48 -10.70
C GLU A 213 3.82 -0.27 -10.58
N TYR A 214 3.34 0.92 -10.95
CA TYR A 214 1.92 1.30 -10.95
C TYR A 214 1.24 1.14 -12.31
N ALA A 215 2.02 0.85 -13.36
CA ALA A 215 1.57 0.54 -14.71
C ALA A 215 1.33 -0.98 -14.89
N PHE A 216 1.85 -1.58 -15.97
CA PHE A 216 1.79 -3.03 -16.21
C PHE A 216 3.04 -3.80 -15.72
N GLY A 217 3.90 -3.15 -14.94
CA GLY A 217 5.05 -3.78 -14.30
C GLY A 217 6.08 -4.33 -15.30
N SER A 218 6.91 -5.25 -14.81
CA SER A 218 7.97 -5.91 -15.59
C SER A 218 7.45 -6.84 -16.68
N ALA A 219 6.16 -7.20 -16.68
CA ALA A 219 5.56 -8.00 -17.75
C ALA A 219 5.13 -7.14 -18.95
N GLY A 220 4.76 -5.87 -18.71
CA GLY A 220 4.12 -5.04 -19.72
C GLY A 220 2.74 -5.58 -20.12
N ASN A 221 2.20 -5.11 -21.24
CA ASN A 221 1.01 -5.66 -21.87
C ASN A 221 1.17 -5.60 -23.39
N VAL A 222 1.83 -6.62 -23.94
CA VAL A 222 2.17 -6.70 -25.38
C VAL A 222 0.91 -6.72 -26.25
N ALA A 223 -0.20 -7.25 -25.75
CA ALA A 223 -1.46 -7.33 -26.49
C ALA A 223 -2.02 -5.94 -26.88
N ILE A 224 -1.69 -4.90 -26.11
CA ILE A 224 -2.07 -3.51 -26.36
C ILE A 224 -0.84 -2.63 -26.69
N GLY A 225 0.31 -3.23 -27.01
CA GLY A 225 1.50 -2.48 -27.40
C GLY A 225 2.29 -1.83 -26.26
N VAL A 226 2.06 -2.23 -25.00
CA VAL A 226 2.83 -1.72 -23.85
C VAL A 226 4.02 -2.65 -23.54
N PRO A 227 5.27 -2.17 -23.61
CA PRO A 227 6.43 -3.00 -23.32
C PRO A 227 6.64 -3.26 -21.81
N PRO A 228 7.39 -4.32 -21.47
CA PRO A 228 7.90 -4.57 -20.12
C PRO A 228 8.55 -3.34 -19.46
N GLY A 229 8.17 -3.04 -18.21
CA GLY A 229 8.80 -1.99 -17.43
C GLY A 229 8.51 -0.56 -17.92
N ALA A 230 7.49 -0.37 -18.76
CA ALA A 230 7.14 0.94 -19.27
C ALA A 230 6.44 1.80 -18.22
N ALA A 231 6.89 3.05 -18.09
CA ALA A 231 6.08 4.12 -17.50
C ALA A 231 4.98 4.52 -18.49
N LEU A 232 3.83 4.93 -17.97
CA LEU A 232 2.67 5.30 -18.78
C LEU A 232 2.19 6.71 -18.44
N GLU A 233 1.63 7.37 -19.45
CA GLU A 233 0.93 8.64 -19.27
C GLU A 233 -0.51 8.47 -19.73
N TYR A 234 -1.46 8.81 -18.87
CA TYR A 234 -2.87 8.83 -19.20
C TYR A 234 -3.39 10.26 -19.15
N GLU A 235 -4.17 10.66 -20.14
CA GLU A 235 -5.12 11.76 -20.01
C GLU A 235 -6.48 11.15 -19.67
N VAL A 236 -7.13 11.64 -18.62
CA VAL A 236 -8.38 11.08 -18.11
C VAL A 236 -9.39 12.19 -17.95
N GLU A 237 -10.59 11.99 -18.48
CA GLU A 237 -11.77 12.80 -18.18
C GLU A 237 -12.79 11.95 -17.42
N MET A 238 -13.02 12.30 -16.15
CA MET A 238 -14.03 11.68 -15.31
C MET A 238 -15.39 12.29 -15.64
N ARG A 239 -16.25 11.61 -16.39
CA ARG A 239 -17.57 12.16 -16.75
C ARG A 239 -18.54 12.08 -15.59
N SER A 240 -18.63 10.91 -14.98
CA SER A 240 -19.49 10.65 -13.83
C SER A 240 -19.00 9.44 -13.04
N PHE A 241 -19.49 9.32 -11.81
CA PHE A 241 -19.32 8.10 -11.03
C PHE A 241 -20.52 7.91 -10.11
N GLU A 242 -20.79 6.65 -9.78
CA GLU A 242 -21.74 6.22 -8.77
C GLU A 242 -20.94 5.55 -7.66
N LYS A 243 -20.97 6.13 -6.45
CA LYS A 243 -20.20 5.58 -5.32
C LYS A 243 -20.72 4.20 -4.96
N ALA A 244 -19.80 3.29 -4.63
CA ALA A 244 -20.19 2.08 -3.94
C ALA A 244 -20.72 2.46 -2.55
N LYS A 245 -21.81 1.80 -2.15
CA LYS A 245 -22.29 1.84 -0.77
C LYS A 245 -21.21 1.29 0.14
N GLU A 246 -21.10 1.85 1.33
CA GLU A 246 -20.32 1.25 2.39
C GLU A 246 -21.09 0.08 3.03
N PRO A 247 -20.43 -0.90 3.67
CA PRO A 247 -21.10 -2.08 4.21
C PRO A 247 -22.27 -1.79 5.17
N TRP A 248 -22.25 -0.66 5.88
CA TRP A 248 -23.33 -0.25 6.78
C TRP A 248 -24.51 0.43 6.07
N GLU A 249 -24.34 0.87 4.82
CA GLU A 249 -25.40 1.46 3.98
C GLU A 249 -26.15 0.41 3.16
N MET A 250 -25.62 -0.81 3.10
CA MET A 250 -26.21 -1.93 2.39
C MET A 250 -27.18 -2.70 3.28
N ASP A 251 -28.34 -3.06 2.72
CA ASP A 251 -29.17 -4.09 3.31
C ASP A 251 -28.58 -5.50 3.10
N GLN A 252 -29.19 -6.51 3.72
CA GLN A 252 -28.70 -7.89 3.64
C GLN A 252 -28.69 -8.46 2.20
N GLU A 253 -29.65 -8.09 1.38
CA GLU A 253 -29.76 -8.56 -0.01
C GLU A 253 -28.67 -7.93 -0.88
N GLU A 254 -28.45 -6.63 -0.72
CA GLU A 254 -27.38 -5.89 -1.38
C GLU A 254 -25.99 -6.44 -1.01
N LYS A 255 -25.77 -6.78 0.27
CA LYS A 255 -24.51 -7.40 0.72
C LYS A 255 -24.27 -8.76 0.06
N ILE A 256 -25.31 -9.59 -0.03
CA ILE A 256 -25.22 -10.92 -0.66
C ILE A 256 -24.90 -10.79 -2.15
N GLU A 257 -25.59 -9.91 -2.87
CA GLU A 257 -25.32 -9.66 -4.29
C GLU A 257 -23.91 -9.12 -4.52
N GLN A 258 -23.48 -8.15 -3.72
CA GLN A 258 -22.13 -7.60 -3.81
C GLN A 258 -21.05 -8.67 -3.51
N ALA A 259 -21.30 -9.55 -2.53
CA ALA A 259 -20.41 -10.67 -2.22
C ALA A 259 -20.33 -11.69 -3.37
N LYS A 260 -21.44 -11.95 -4.09
CA LYS A 260 -21.42 -12.79 -5.31
C LYS A 260 -20.54 -12.18 -6.39
N VAL A 261 -20.64 -10.87 -6.63
CA VAL A 261 -19.76 -10.15 -7.57
C VAL A 261 -18.29 -10.32 -7.20
N TYR A 262 -17.93 -10.14 -5.92
CA TYR A 262 -16.56 -10.37 -5.46
C TYR A 262 -16.10 -11.83 -5.62
N LYS A 263 -16.98 -12.80 -5.38
CA LYS A 263 -16.69 -14.22 -5.61
C LYS A 263 -16.35 -14.50 -7.07
N ASP A 264 -17.11 -13.92 -8.00
CA ASP A 264 -16.92 -14.15 -9.43
C ASP A 264 -15.62 -13.50 -9.93
N ARG A 265 -15.34 -12.25 -9.52
CA ARG A 265 -14.05 -11.57 -9.78
C ARG A 265 -12.88 -12.35 -9.22
N GLY A 266 -12.95 -12.77 -7.95
CA GLY A 266 -11.91 -13.58 -7.32
C GLY A 266 -11.65 -14.89 -8.07
N THR A 267 -12.71 -15.50 -8.62
CA THR A 267 -12.61 -16.74 -9.39
C THR A 267 -11.95 -16.52 -10.75
N ASN A 268 -12.21 -15.39 -11.40
CA ASN A 268 -11.52 -15.00 -12.62
C ASN A 268 -10.02 -14.76 -12.38
N TYR A 269 -9.67 -14.02 -11.32
CA TYR A 269 -8.27 -13.83 -10.94
C TYR A 269 -7.58 -15.15 -10.59
N LEU A 270 -8.26 -16.06 -9.89
CA LEU A 270 -7.72 -17.37 -9.56
C LEU A 270 -7.42 -18.21 -10.81
N LYS A 271 -8.29 -18.15 -11.84
CA LYS A 271 -8.07 -18.81 -13.14
C LYS A 271 -6.87 -18.22 -13.91
N GLN A 272 -6.64 -16.92 -13.76
CA GLN A 272 -5.49 -16.21 -14.35
C GLN A 272 -4.21 -16.35 -13.50
N GLU A 273 -4.24 -17.17 -12.44
CA GLU A 273 -3.13 -17.34 -11.49
C GLU A 273 -2.71 -16.06 -10.75
N ASN A 274 -3.54 -15.01 -10.79
CA ASN A 274 -3.33 -13.79 -10.03
C ASN A 274 -3.84 -13.96 -8.60
N TYR A 275 -3.11 -14.76 -7.81
CA TYR A 275 -3.54 -15.19 -6.49
C TYR A 275 -3.67 -14.04 -5.48
N GLN A 276 -2.88 -12.97 -5.61
CA GLN A 276 -2.96 -11.82 -4.71
C GLN A 276 -4.27 -11.06 -4.91
N LEU A 277 -4.64 -10.76 -6.16
CA LEU A 277 -5.92 -10.11 -6.45
C LEU A 277 -7.11 -11.02 -6.10
N ALA A 278 -7.01 -12.32 -6.39
CA ALA A 278 -8.03 -13.28 -5.99
C ALA A 278 -8.27 -13.25 -4.47
N ALA A 279 -7.21 -13.26 -3.66
CA ALA A 279 -7.30 -13.20 -2.21
C ALA A 279 -7.96 -11.90 -1.73
N LYS A 280 -7.59 -10.75 -2.31
CA LYS A 280 -8.23 -9.46 -2.02
C LYS A 280 -9.74 -9.52 -2.25
N GLN A 281 -10.20 -10.06 -3.39
CA GLN A 281 -11.64 -10.16 -3.68
C GLN A 281 -12.37 -11.10 -2.70
N TYR A 282 -11.83 -12.28 -2.41
CA TYR A 282 -12.48 -13.21 -1.48
C TYR A 282 -12.52 -12.68 -0.05
N LYS A 283 -11.54 -11.86 0.37
CA LYS A 283 -11.58 -11.21 1.69
C LYS A 283 -12.77 -10.27 1.84
N LYS A 284 -13.13 -9.52 0.79
CA LYS A 284 -14.29 -8.63 0.82
C LYS A 284 -15.63 -9.35 1.04
N ILE A 285 -15.72 -10.61 0.64
CA ILE A 285 -16.90 -11.46 0.95
C ILE A 285 -17.05 -11.63 2.45
N ILE A 286 -15.93 -11.91 3.14
CA ILE A 286 -15.89 -12.11 4.59
C ILE A 286 -16.23 -10.80 5.28
N ASP A 287 -15.61 -9.69 4.87
CA ASP A 287 -15.84 -8.36 5.44
C ASP A 287 -17.32 -7.93 5.34
N LEU A 288 -18.02 -8.32 4.26
CA LEU A 288 -19.45 -8.03 4.08
C LEU A 288 -20.36 -8.93 4.92
N LEU A 289 -20.05 -10.22 5.06
CA LEU A 289 -21.02 -11.24 5.51
C LEU A 289 -20.71 -11.86 6.88
N GLU A 290 -19.48 -11.83 7.41
CA GLU A 290 -19.11 -12.56 8.64
C GLU A 290 -19.89 -12.08 9.87
N HIS A 291 -20.12 -10.78 9.97
CA HIS A 291 -20.80 -10.15 11.11
C HIS A 291 -22.22 -9.69 10.77
N ASP A 292 -22.76 -10.09 9.63
CA ASP A 292 -24.10 -9.69 9.22
C ASP A 292 -25.16 -10.49 9.99
N SER A 293 -25.77 -9.86 10.99
CA SER A 293 -26.79 -10.47 11.85
C SER A 293 -28.21 -10.33 11.28
N GLY A 294 -28.36 -10.35 9.94
CA GLY A 294 -29.64 -10.09 9.27
C GLY A 294 -30.80 -10.95 9.79
N LEU A 295 -32.00 -10.36 9.84
CA LEU A 295 -33.15 -10.88 10.58
C LEU A 295 -33.93 -11.99 9.84
N ASP A 296 -33.71 -12.19 8.53
CA ASP A 296 -34.46 -13.14 7.70
C ASP A 296 -33.76 -14.51 7.59
N ASP A 297 -34.49 -15.58 7.89
CA ASP A 297 -33.96 -16.95 7.96
C ASP A 297 -33.63 -17.54 6.58
N GLU A 298 -34.34 -17.14 5.51
CA GLU A 298 -34.07 -17.64 4.15
C GLU A 298 -32.77 -17.03 3.59
N LYS A 299 -32.62 -15.72 3.73
CA LYS A 299 -31.41 -14.98 3.33
C LYS A 299 -30.17 -15.38 4.12
N LYS A 300 -30.32 -15.86 5.38
CA LYS A 300 -29.22 -16.42 6.17
C LYS A 300 -28.59 -17.64 5.51
N ALA A 301 -29.38 -18.52 4.90
CA ALA A 301 -28.85 -19.72 4.25
C ALA A 301 -28.01 -19.35 3.02
N GLU A 302 -28.51 -18.41 2.21
CA GLU A 302 -27.79 -17.91 1.05
C GLU A 302 -26.50 -17.17 1.44
N SER A 303 -26.57 -16.24 2.40
CA SER A 303 -25.40 -15.54 2.94
C SER A 303 -24.35 -16.52 3.45
N ARG A 304 -24.76 -17.54 4.23
CA ARG A 304 -23.86 -18.60 4.71
C ARG A 304 -23.22 -19.39 3.57
N ALA A 305 -23.95 -19.69 2.50
CA ALA A 305 -23.40 -20.39 1.34
C ALA A 305 -22.35 -19.56 0.60
N VAL A 306 -22.59 -18.25 0.44
CA VAL A 306 -21.64 -17.32 -0.18
C VAL A 306 -20.41 -17.12 0.71
N LEU A 307 -20.59 -16.95 2.02
CA LEU A 307 -19.51 -16.82 2.99
C LEU A 307 -18.64 -18.09 3.06
N LEU A 308 -19.26 -19.28 3.08
CA LEU A 308 -18.56 -20.56 3.01
C LEU A 308 -17.73 -20.66 1.72
N ALA A 309 -18.29 -20.27 0.58
CA ALA A 309 -17.55 -20.23 -0.68
C ALA A 309 -16.37 -19.23 -0.61
N GLY A 310 -16.56 -18.07 0.02
CA GLY A 310 -15.51 -17.08 0.28
C GLY A 310 -14.34 -17.67 1.06
N TYR A 311 -14.59 -18.27 2.22
CA TYR A 311 -13.56 -18.92 3.02
C TYR A 311 -12.84 -20.05 2.29
N LEU A 312 -13.59 -20.92 1.61
CA LEU A 312 -13.01 -22.03 0.85
C LEU A 312 -12.11 -21.51 -0.27
N ASN A 313 -12.57 -20.52 -1.04
CA ASN A 313 -11.82 -19.97 -2.14
C ASN A 313 -10.60 -19.17 -1.68
N LEU A 314 -10.70 -18.44 -0.57
CA LEU A 314 -9.56 -17.79 0.05
C LEU A 314 -8.54 -18.81 0.55
N ALA A 315 -8.97 -19.91 1.17
CA ALA A 315 -8.09 -20.97 1.64
C ALA A 315 -7.29 -21.64 0.50
N ILE A 316 -7.92 -21.94 -0.65
CA ILE A 316 -7.18 -22.50 -1.79
C ILE A 316 -6.22 -21.48 -2.41
N THR A 317 -6.60 -20.20 -2.40
CA THR A 317 -5.74 -19.10 -2.87
C THR A 317 -4.52 -18.94 -1.96
N CYS A 318 -4.71 -18.95 -0.64
CA CYS A 318 -3.61 -18.93 0.34
C CYS A 318 -2.71 -20.17 0.25
N LEU A 319 -3.25 -21.35 -0.10
CA LEU A 319 -2.43 -22.54 -0.40
C LEU A 319 -1.51 -22.29 -1.59
N LYS A 320 -2.01 -21.67 -2.67
CA LYS A 320 -1.19 -21.29 -3.84
C LYS A 320 -0.11 -20.27 -3.49
N LEU A 321 -0.42 -19.36 -2.56
CA LEU A 321 0.52 -18.39 -1.98
C LEU A 321 1.46 -18.97 -0.91
N LYS A 322 1.35 -20.26 -0.57
CA LYS A 322 2.11 -20.95 0.49
C LYS A 322 1.91 -20.35 1.90
N GLN A 323 0.81 -19.66 2.12
CA GLN A 323 0.44 -19.05 3.41
C GLN A 323 -0.30 -20.05 4.32
N ASN A 324 0.38 -21.11 4.74
CA ASN A 324 -0.28 -22.27 5.41
C ASN A 324 -1.03 -21.89 6.71
N SER A 325 -0.57 -20.90 7.47
CA SER A 325 -1.27 -20.43 8.68
C SER A 325 -2.66 -19.87 8.35
N ALA A 326 -2.75 -19.01 7.33
CA ALA A 326 -4.02 -18.43 6.88
C ALA A 326 -4.98 -19.51 6.33
N VAL A 327 -4.44 -20.53 5.63
CA VAL A 327 -5.24 -21.68 5.16
C VAL A 327 -5.93 -22.38 6.33
N LYS A 328 -5.19 -22.62 7.43
CA LYS A 328 -5.72 -23.29 8.62
C LYS A 328 -6.85 -22.49 9.25
N GLU A 329 -6.69 -21.17 9.36
CA GLU A 329 -7.68 -20.25 9.90
C GLU A 329 -8.97 -20.26 9.05
N HIS A 330 -8.85 -19.99 7.74
CA HIS A 330 -10.00 -19.93 6.85
C HIS A 330 -10.73 -21.28 6.70
N CYS A 331 -10.00 -22.40 6.70
CA CYS A 331 -10.64 -23.72 6.69
C CYS A 331 -11.36 -24.02 8.01
N THR A 332 -10.86 -23.52 9.14
CA THR A 332 -11.53 -23.68 10.43
C THR A 332 -12.84 -22.88 10.45
N LYS A 333 -12.81 -21.63 9.99
CA LYS A 333 -14.03 -20.81 9.78
C LYS A 333 -15.01 -21.47 8.81
N ALA A 334 -14.54 -22.05 7.72
CA ALA A 334 -15.39 -22.81 6.79
C ALA A 334 -16.08 -24.01 7.48
N LEU A 335 -15.38 -24.71 8.38
CA LEU A 335 -15.92 -25.85 9.13
C LEU A 335 -16.89 -25.43 10.26
N GLU A 336 -16.78 -24.20 10.77
CA GLU A 336 -17.79 -23.62 11.67
C GLU A 336 -19.13 -23.42 10.94
N LEU A 337 -19.09 -23.10 9.64
CA LEU A 337 -20.27 -22.95 8.78
C LEU A 337 -20.80 -24.30 8.27
N ASP A 338 -19.91 -25.20 7.86
CA ASP A 338 -20.24 -26.54 7.36
C ASP A 338 -19.25 -27.57 7.91
N LYS A 339 -19.65 -28.25 8.99
CA LYS A 339 -18.84 -29.27 9.67
C LYS A 339 -18.53 -30.49 8.81
N ASN A 340 -19.25 -30.70 7.71
CA ASN A 340 -19.06 -31.84 6.82
C ASN A 340 -18.32 -31.46 5.53
N ASN A 341 -17.66 -30.30 5.50
CA ASN A 341 -17.01 -29.82 4.30
C ASN A 341 -15.68 -30.55 4.00
N VAL A 342 -15.72 -31.51 3.08
CA VAL A 342 -14.54 -32.29 2.67
C VAL A 342 -13.40 -31.40 2.15
N LYS A 343 -13.71 -30.32 1.41
CA LYS A 343 -12.69 -29.41 0.86
C LYS A 343 -11.95 -28.67 1.98
N ALA A 344 -12.66 -28.23 3.03
CA ALA A 344 -12.05 -27.53 4.15
C ALA A 344 -11.10 -28.45 4.94
N TYR A 345 -11.54 -29.66 5.31
CA TYR A 345 -10.68 -30.64 5.96
C TYR A 345 -9.46 -30.97 5.10
N PHE A 346 -9.65 -31.26 3.82
CA PHE A 346 -8.55 -31.65 2.94
C PHE A 346 -7.49 -30.54 2.82
N ARG A 347 -7.93 -29.29 2.64
CA ARG A 347 -7.04 -28.12 2.53
C ARG A 347 -6.35 -27.80 3.86
N ARG A 348 -7.05 -27.91 4.99
CA ARG A 348 -6.46 -27.74 6.33
C ARG A 348 -5.41 -28.81 6.63
N GLY A 349 -5.70 -30.07 6.27
CA GLY A 349 -4.74 -31.17 6.39
C GLY A 349 -3.48 -30.94 5.56
N GLN A 350 -3.62 -30.46 4.32
CA GLN A 350 -2.48 -30.09 3.48
C GLN A 350 -1.63 -28.97 4.11
N ALA A 351 -2.28 -27.94 4.68
CA ALA A 351 -1.59 -26.86 5.36
C ALA A 351 -0.84 -27.33 6.62
N ASN A 352 -1.47 -28.15 7.46
CA ASN A 352 -0.83 -28.74 8.65
C ASN A 352 0.39 -29.58 8.26
N LEU A 353 0.27 -30.39 7.20
CA LEU A 353 1.38 -31.20 6.69
C LEU A 353 2.55 -30.34 6.18
N ASN A 354 2.25 -29.21 5.53
CA ASN A 354 3.26 -28.26 5.07
C ASN A 354 3.93 -27.52 6.24
N MET A 355 3.24 -27.36 7.38
CA MET A 355 3.76 -26.79 8.61
C MET A 355 4.52 -27.81 9.48
N GLY A 356 4.54 -29.08 9.08
CA GLY A 356 5.21 -30.17 9.83
C GLY A 356 4.34 -30.81 10.92
N ASP A 357 3.07 -30.43 11.04
CA ASP A 357 2.12 -31.00 11.99
C ASP A 357 1.41 -32.22 11.35
N ALA A 358 2.12 -33.35 11.32
CA ALA A 358 1.65 -34.56 10.65
C ALA A 358 0.47 -35.22 11.40
N GLU A 359 0.43 -35.10 12.73
CA GLU A 359 -0.68 -35.58 13.57
C GLU A 359 -1.98 -34.85 13.27
N GLN A 360 -1.97 -33.51 13.24
CA GLN A 360 -3.19 -32.77 12.94
C GLN A 360 -3.61 -32.95 11.47
N ALA A 361 -2.65 -33.03 10.55
CA ALA A 361 -2.92 -33.36 9.15
C ALA A 361 -3.59 -34.73 8.99
N LYS A 362 -3.10 -35.74 9.71
CA LYS A 362 -3.70 -37.08 9.76
C LYS A 362 -5.17 -37.01 10.18
N SER A 363 -5.46 -36.31 11.27
CA SER A 363 -6.83 -36.14 11.78
C SER A 363 -7.77 -35.50 10.76
N ASP A 364 -7.30 -34.46 10.04
CA ASP A 364 -8.08 -33.81 8.99
C ASP A 364 -8.34 -34.76 7.79
N PHE A 365 -7.37 -35.56 7.36
CA PHE A 365 -7.59 -36.53 6.27
C PHE A 365 -8.47 -37.71 6.68
N GLU A 366 -8.41 -38.15 7.93
CA GLU A 366 -9.36 -39.13 8.47
C GLU A 366 -10.79 -38.56 8.48
N ALA A 367 -10.97 -37.30 8.90
CA ALA A 367 -12.26 -36.62 8.82
C ALA A 367 -12.77 -36.54 7.37
N CYS A 368 -11.91 -36.26 6.39
CA CYS A 368 -12.28 -36.32 4.97
C CYS A 368 -12.82 -37.68 4.57
N LEU A 369 -12.14 -38.77 4.95
CA LEU A 369 -12.50 -40.14 4.56
C LEU A 369 -13.74 -40.66 5.29
N ASN A 370 -14.01 -40.15 6.49
CA ASN A 370 -15.24 -40.45 7.21
C ASN A 370 -16.47 -39.89 6.46
N ILE A 371 -16.32 -38.75 5.79
CA ILE A 371 -17.39 -38.11 5.00
C ILE A 371 -17.42 -38.66 3.56
N GLU A 372 -16.26 -38.79 2.91
CA GLU A 372 -16.11 -39.25 1.52
C GLU A 372 -15.08 -40.39 1.43
N GLN A 373 -15.53 -41.62 1.68
CA GLN A 373 -14.67 -42.81 1.72
C GLN A 373 -13.96 -43.13 0.39
N THR A 374 -14.47 -42.62 -0.74
CA THR A 374 -13.93 -42.83 -2.08
C THR A 374 -12.82 -41.84 -2.44
N ASN A 375 -12.53 -40.86 -1.60
CA ASN A 375 -11.56 -39.81 -1.87
C ASN A 375 -10.12 -40.36 -1.91
N LYS A 376 -9.61 -40.63 -3.12
CA LYS A 376 -8.28 -41.22 -3.34
C LYS A 376 -7.15 -40.31 -2.86
N ALA A 377 -7.28 -39.00 -3.03
CA ALA A 377 -6.27 -38.04 -2.62
C ALA A 377 -6.10 -38.03 -1.10
N ALA A 378 -7.22 -38.06 -0.35
CA ALA A 378 -7.18 -38.10 1.11
C ALA A 378 -6.54 -39.39 1.62
N LYS A 379 -6.82 -40.55 1.00
CA LYS A 379 -6.16 -41.83 1.33
C LYS A 379 -4.64 -41.75 1.14
N GLN A 380 -4.19 -41.19 0.03
CA GLN A 380 -2.77 -41.04 -0.26
C GLN A 380 -2.08 -40.12 0.76
N GLN A 381 -2.66 -38.95 1.05
CA GLN A 381 -2.09 -38.02 2.02
C GLN A 381 -2.11 -38.59 3.44
N LEU A 382 -3.14 -39.36 3.82
CA LEU A 382 -3.18 -40.08 5.09
C LEU A 382 -2.01 -41.06 5.24
N GLN A 383 -1.71 -41.84 4.19
CA GLN A 383 -0.54 -42.73 4.20
C GLN A 383 0.77 -41.96 4.33
N CYS A 384 0.90 -40.81 3.65
CA CYS A 384 2.06 -39.92 3.81
C CYS A 384 2.20 -39.43 5.26
N CYS A 385 1.11 -39.04 5.92
CA CYS A 385 1.13 -38.60 7.32
C CYS A 385 1.57 -39.73 8.25
N ILE A 386 1.01 -40.94 8.09
CA ILE A 386 1.38 -42.12 8.89
C ILE A 386 2.88 -42.44 8.73
N ALA A 387 3.40 -42.37 7.50
CA ALA A 387 4.82 -42.61 7.24
C ALA A 387 5.72 -41.55 7.90
N LYS A 388 5.35 -40.27 7.84
CA LYS A 388 6.08 -39.17 8.50
C LYS A 388 6.09 -39.32 10.03
N ILE A 389 4.93 -39.52 10.64
CA ILE A 389 4.80 -39.72 12.10
C ILE A 389 5.65 -40.91 12.56
N LYS A 390 5.63 -42.02 11.80
CA LYS A 390 6.47 -43.19 12.11
C LYS A 390 7.96 -42.85 12.01
N ALA A 391 8.37 -42.11 10.98
CA ALA A 391 9.75 -41.71 10.80
C ALA A 391 10.23 -40.74 11.91
N GLU A 392 9.38 -39.81 12.35
CA GLU A 392 9.65 -38.88 13.46
C GLU A 392 9.83 -39.63 14.77
N LYS A 393 8.88 -40.51 15.13
CA LYS A 393 9.01 -41.37 16.33
C LYS A 393 10.27 -42.22 16.32
N LEU A 394 10.67 -42.74 15.16
CA LEU A 394 11.94 -43.49 15.01
C LEU A 394 13.17 -42.59 15.20
N LYS A 395 13.14 -41.35 14.71
CA LYS A 395 14.21 -40.37 14.92
C LYS A 395 14.30 -39.97 16.39
N GLU A 396 13.18 -39.64 17.02
CA GLU A 396 13.10 -39.32 18.45
C GLU A 396 13.65 -40.46 19.29
N LYS A 397 13.21 -41.70 19.05
CA LYS A 397 13.73 -42.88 19.76
C LYS A 397 15.26 -42.99 19.66
N LYS A 398 15.84 -42.72 18.49
CA LYS A 398 17.30 -42.71 18.31
C LYS A 398 17.98 -41.57 19.06
N ILE A 399 17.40 -40.37 19.02
CA ILE A 399 17.94 -39.19 19.71
C ILE A 399 17.91 -39.40 21.23
N TYR A 400 16.77 -39.80 21.79
CA TYR A 400 16.63 -40.07 23.22
C TYR A 400 17.50 -41.25 23.68
N GLY A 401 17.59 -42.33 22.89
CA GLY A 401 18.49 -43.44 23.17
C GLY A 401 19.95 -43.02 23.24
N GLY A 402 20.41 -42.25 22.24
CA GLY A 402 21.78 -41.72 22.21
C GLY A 402 22.07 -40.70 23.33
N MET A 403 21.10 -39.87 23.71
CA MET A 403 21.22 -38.97 24.85
C MET A 403 21.33 -39.76 26.17
N PHE A 404 20.52 -40.79 26.35
CA PHE A 404 20.58 -41.66 27.54
C PHE A 404 21.94 -42.35 27.67
N GLU A 405 22.47 -42.91 26.58
CA GLU A 405 23.81 -43.49 26.57
C GLU A 405 24.90 -42.47 26.90
N LYS A 406 24.76 -41.23 26.41
CA LYS A 406 25.71 -40.15 26.68
C LYS A 406 25.68 -39.74 28.15
N PHE A 407 24.49 -39.60 28.74
CA PHE A 407 24.34 -39.27 30.17
C PHE A 407 24.84 -40.40 31.05
N ALA A 408 24.52 -41.66 30.74
CA ALA A 408 25.04 -42.82 31.47
C ALA A 408 26.59 -42.88 31.44
N LYS A 409 27.21 -42.56 30.29
CA LYS A 409 28.69 -42.46 30.19
C LYS A 409 29.25 -41.29 30.99
N GLN A 410 28.51 -40.20 31.13
CA GLN A 410 28.94 -39.01 31.86
C GLN A 410 28.82 -39.21 33.38
N ASP A 411 27.77 -39.88 33.83
CA ASP A 411 27.58 -40.27 35.23
C ASP A 411 28.64 -41.28 35.66
N LYS A 412 28.90 -42.30 34.83
CA LYS A 412 29.98 -43.25 35.08
C LYS A 412 31.35 -42.56 35.18
N LYS A 413 31.64 -41.60 34.29
CA LYS A 413 32.87 -40.80 34.38
C LYS A 413 32.96 -39.98 35.67
N LYS A 414 31.84 -39.44 36.17
CA LYS A 414 31.82 -38.70 37.44
C LYS A 414 32.06 -39.62 38.63
N GLU A 415 31.41 -40.79 38.66
CA GLU A 415 31.65 -41.82 39.68
C GLU A 415 33.12 -42.26 39.68
N ASP A 416 33.69 -42.57 38.51
CA ASP A 416 35.10 -42.96 38.38
C ASP A 416 36.05 -41.84 38.85
N THR A 417 35.66 -40.57 38.69
CA THR A 417 36.44 -39.41 39.17
C THR A 417 36.30 -39.20 40.69
N GLU A 418 35.12 -39.49 41.27
CA GLU A 418 34.90 -39.42 42.72
C GLU A 418 35.55 -40.58 43.48
N VAL A 419 35.54 -41.79 42.91
CA VAL A 419 36.25 -42.96 43.46
C VAL A 419 37.75 -42.72 43.48
N ASN A 420 38.33 -42.24 42.37
CA ASN A 420 39.76 -41.88 42.34
C ASN A 420 40.11 -40.76 43.34
N LYS A 421 39.21 -39.80 43.60
CA LYS A 421 39.43 -38.79 44.66
C LYS A 421 39.41 -39.39 46.07
N LYS A 422 38.61 -40.43 46.33
CA LYS A 422 38.59 -41.14 47.62
C LYS A 422 39.81 -42.05 47.81
N ASP A 423 40.26 -42.72 46.75
CA ASP A 423 41.43 -43.60 46.80
C ASP A 423 42.75 -42.84 46.97
N VAL A 424 42.84 -41.60 46.48
CA VAL A 424 43.99 -40.71 46.76
C VAL A 424 44.02 -40.24 48.21
N ILE A 425 42.88 -40.18 48.92
CA ILE A 425 42.81 -39.78 50.34
C ILE A 425 43.15 -40.97 51.27
N THR A 426 42.94 -42.22 50.84
CA THR A 426 43.20 -43.42 51.65
C THR A 426 44.57 -44.07 51.40
N GLY A 427 45.30 -43.64 50.36
CA GLY A 427 46.56 -44.25 49.92
C GLY A 427 47.86 -43.67 50.48
N ASP A 428 47.82 -42.62 51.31
CA ASP A 428 49.04 -41.99 51.83
C ASP A 428 49.02 -41.91 53.37
N VAL A 429 49.73 -42.86 53.98
CA VAL A 429 50.75 -42.72 55.05
C VAL A 429 50.71 -43.90 56.03
N GLY A 430 51.72 -44.76 55.88
CA GLY A 430 52.30 -45.60 56.92
C GLY A 430 53.68 -46.06 56.44
N GLY A 431 54.82 -45.66 56.99
CA GLY A 431 55.11 -44.75 58.10
C GLY A 431 56.65 -44.57 58.21
N LEU A 432 57.13 -43.88 59.25
CA LEU A 432 58.35 -44.22 60.02
C LEU A 432 58.67 -43.16 61.12
N ASN A 433 58.87 -43.69 62.33
CA ASN A 433 59.76 -43.27 63.44
C ASN A 433 59.37 -42.16 64.47
N ASN A 434 59.27 -42.66 65.73
CA ASN A 434 59.52 -42.09 67.06
C ASN A 434 60.07 -40.66 67.20
N VAL A 435 59.43 -39.84 68.07
CA VAL A 435 60.03 -39.15 69.25
C VAL A 435 58.90 -38.91 70.31
N GLU A 436 59.30 -38.88 71.57
CA GLU A 436 58.57 -38.84 72.86
C GLU A 436 57.60 -37.66 73.14
N GLU A 437 56.68 -37.94 74.08
CA GLU A 437 56.03 -37.11 75.11
C GLU A 437 55.68 -35.62 74.86
N LYS A 438 54.38 -35.27 74.95
CA LYS A 438 53.75 -34.64 76.14
C LYS A 438 52.24 -34.36 75.95
N SER A 439 51.55 -34.41 77.08
CA SER A 439 50.15 -34.09 77.42
C SER A 439 49.57 -32.79 76.83
N ASP A 440 48.27 -32.74 76.49
CA ASP A 440 47.18 -32.19 77.34
C ASP A 440 45.79 -32.29 76.66
N SER A 441 44.77 -32.22 77.52
CA SER A 441 43.31 -32.27 77.47
C SER A 441 42.49 -31.57 76.36
N GLY A 442 41.23 -32.03 76.16
CA GLY A 442 40.10 -31.13 75.81
C GLY A 442 39.02 -31.61 74.81
N THR A 443 37.93 -32.20 75.34
CA THR A 443 36.49 -31.95 75.03
C THR A 443 35.90 -31.92 73.59
N SER A 444 35.05 -32.92 73.30
CA SER A 444 33.60 -32.87 72.95
C SER A 444 32.97 -31.64 72.27
N GLU A 445 32.36 -31.83 71.07
CA GLU A 445 30.98 -31.45 70.60
C GLU A 445 30.94 -31.41 69.05
N LYS A 446 30.11 -32.17 68.30
CA LYS A 446 28.65 -32.16 68.03
C LYS A 446 28.13 -30.95 67.21
N VAL A 447 27.32 -31.26 66.18
CA VAL A 447 26.36 -30.40 65.42
C VAL A 447 26.99 -29.59 64.26
N CYS A 448 26.49 -29.58 63.01
CA CYS A 448 25.13 -29.63 62.45
C CYS A 448 25.11 -30.40 61.11
#